data_AF-A0A3D6E0H8-F1
#
_entry.id   AF-A0A3D6E0H8-F1
#
_cell.length_a   1.000
_cell.length_b   1.000
_cell.length_c   1.000
_cell.angle_alpha   90.00
_cell.angle_beta   90.00
_cell.angle_gamma   90.00
#
_symmetry.space_group_name_H-M   'P 1'
#
loop_
_entity.id
_entity.type
_entity.pdbx_description
1 polymer ?
#
loop_
_entity_poly.entity_id
_entity_poly.type
_entity_poly.pdbx_seq_one_letter_code
_entity_poly.pdbx_strand_id
1 'polypeptide(L)'
;DPLDRAVGSGDDDQVVGARGDKTATEATAFSVTIPAGTFTDVDAGDVLTYTATLASGSALPAWLTFDAATRTFQGTPTAVGTVSVRLIATDSGGLTASDVFDIVIASINKTLTGTASADTLTGGIGDDTLSGLGGNDVLNGLGGNDSLDGGSGTDTLVGGAG
;
A
#
# COMPACT_ATOMS: atom_id res chain seq x y z
N ASP A 1 -35.11 10.77 41.86
CA ASP A 1 -35.56 11.34 40.58
C ASP A 1 -35.41 12.86 40.67
N PRO A 2 -34.78 13.58 39.72
CA PRO A 2 -33.46 13.30 39.09
C PRO A 2 -32.57 14.56 38.82
N LEU A 3 -31.33 14.30 38.34
CA LEU A 3 -30.32 15.16 37.63
C LEU A 3 -29.49 16.12 38.52
N ASP A 4 -28.16 16.26 38.44
CA ASP A 4 -27.31 16.45 37.25
C ASP A 4 -25.79 16.33 37.61
N ARG A 5 -25.06 15.47 36.87
CA ARG A 5 -23.60 15.46 36.57
C ARG A 5 -22.53 15.29 37.67
N ALA A 6 -21.97 14.08 37.72
CA ALA A 6 -20.52 13.87 37.77
C ALA A 6 -20.14 12.83 36.70
N VAL A 7 -19.23 13.24 35.82
CA VAL A 7 -18.86 12.63 34.54
C VAL A 7 -17.82 11.54 34.76
N GLY A 8 -18.16 10.28 34.49
CA GLY A 8 -17.19 9.28 34.04
C GLY A 8 -17.12 9.39 32.52
N SER A 9 -16.01 9.89 31.99
CA SER A 9 -15.80 10.14 30.57
C SER A 9 -15.71 8.81 29.81
N GLY A 10 -16.80 8.40 29.18
CA GLY A 10 -16.84 7.32 28.19
C GLY A 10 -16.20 7.76 26.88
N ASP A 11 -14.87 7.73 26.88
CA ASP A 11 -13.98 8.17 25.79
C ASP A 11 -12.65 7.39 25.90
N ASP A 12 -12.73 6.07 26.01
CA ASP A 12 -11.62 5.15 26.33
C ASP A 12 -11.04 4.41 25.12
N ASP A 13 -11.80 4.30 24.05
CA ASP A 13 -11.34 3.77 22.77
C ASP A 13 -10.32 4.72 22.13
N GLN A 14 -9.04 4.40 22.25
CA GLN A 14 -7.95 5.26 21.77
C GLN A 14 -7.13 4.60 20.67
N VAL A 15 -6.77 5.42 19.68
CA VAL A 15 -5.70 5.08 18.73
C VAL A 15 -4.36 5.25 19.46
N VAL A 16 -3.72 4.15 19.81
CA VAL A 16 -2.45 4.15 20.55
C VAL A 16 -1.24 4.33 19.63
N GLY A 17 -1.42 4.12 18.33
CA GLY A 17 -0.42 4.43 17.31
C GLY A 17 -1.02 4.52 15.92
N ALA A 18 -1.11 5.75 15.40
CA ALA A 18 -1.54 6.03 14.04
C ALA A 18 -0.70 5.21 13.05
N ARG A 19 -1.37 4.56 12.09
CA ARG A 19 -0.69 3.76 11.08
C ARG A 19 -0.03 4.68 10.06
N GLY A 20 1.29 4.55 9.96
CA GLY A 20 2.01 5.07 8.82
C GLY A 20 1.61 4.34 7.54
N ASP A 21 1.70 5.07 6.42
CA ASP A 21 1.32 4.63 5.09
C ASP A 21 1.94 3.28 4.71
N LYS A 22 1.25 2.58 3.81
CA LYS A 22 1.67 1.30 3.24
C LYS A 22 1.97 1.47 1.77
N THR A 23 2.94 0.69 1.29
CA THR A 23 3.24 0.61 -0.13
C THR A 23 2.75 -0.72 -0.68
N ALA A 24 2.13 -0.65 -1.84
CA ALA A 24 1.77 -1.80 -2.67
C ALA A 24 2.37 -1.58 -4.06
N THR A 25 2.43 -2.65 -4.85
CA THR A 25 2.84 -2.58 -6.25
C THR A 25 1.72 -3.12 -7.10
N GLU A 26 1.42 -2.41 -8.19
CA GLU A 26 0.44 -2.84 -9.19
C GLU A 26 0.68 -4.29 -9.61
N ALA A 27 -0.40 -5.04 -9.85
CA ALA A 27 -0.39 -6.45 -10.23
C ALA A 27 0.36 -7.41 -9.28
N THR A 28 0.82 -6.93 -8.12
CA THR A 28 1.58 -7.72 -7.14
C THR A 28 0.72 -7.98 -5.91
N ALA A 29 0.79 -9.21 -5.38
CA ALA A 29 0.06 -9.57 -4.17
C ALA A 29 0.48 -8.66 -3.00
N PHE A 30 -0.51 -8.04 -2.37
CA PHE A 30 -0.37 -7.19 -1.20
C PHE A 30 -0.98 -7.89 0.02
N SER A 31 -0.27 -7.87 1.14
CA SER A 31 -0.76 -8.34 2.43
C SER A 31 -0.16 -7.52 3.56
N VAL A 32 -1.02 -6.96 4.42
CA VAL A 32 -0.59 -6.26 5.63
C VAL A 32 -1.51 -6.58 6.79
N THR A 33 -0.92 -7.07 7.88
CA THR A 33 -1.63 -7.28 9.14
C THR A 33 -1.50 -6.04 10.02
N ILE A 34 -2.61 -5.65 10.63
CA ILE A 34 -2.68 -4.61 11.64
C ILE A 34 -2.38 -5.27 13.00
N PRO A 35 -1.20 -4.99 13.62
CA PRO A 35 -0.93 -5.26 15.03
C PRO A 35 -2.10 -4.98 15.98
N ALA A 36 -2.31 -5.89 16.93
CA ALA A 36 -3.41 -5.85 17.90
C ALA A 36 -3.39 -4.61 18.81
N GLY A 37 -2.22 -4.02 19.07
CA GLY A 37 -2.07 -2.85 19.95
C GLY A 37 -2.33 -1.49 19.31
N THR A 38 -2.96 -1.43 18.13
CA THR A 38 -3.28 -0.14 17.49
C THR A 38 -4.49 0.54 18.07
N PHE A 39 -5.42 -0.26 18.55
CA PHE A 39 -6.55 0.19 19.32
C PHE A 39 -6.44 -0.51 20.66
N THR A 40 -6.64 0.23 21.74
CA THR A 40 -6.74 -0.35 23.07
C THR A 40 -8.05 0.09 23.68
N ASP A 41 -8.65 -0.85 24.38
CA ASP A 41 -9.81 -0.65 25.23
C ASP A 41 -9.32 -0.59 26.69
N VAL A 42 -9.86 0.32 27.50
CA VAL A 42 -9.47 0.46 28.92
C VAL A 42 -10.16 -0.59 29.79
N ASP A 43 -11.28 -1.14 29.33
CA ASP A 43 -12.08 -2.14 30.00
C ASP A 43 -11.48 -3.54 29.76
N ALA A 44 -10.89 -4.07 30.82
CA ALA A 44 -10.17 -5.34 30.78
C ALA A 44 -11.13 -6.51 30.46
N GLY A 45 -10.96 -7.11 29.27
CA GLY A 45 -11.69 -8.30 28.84
C GLY A 45 -12.52 -8.09 27.57
N ASP A 46 -12.60 -6.86 27.08
CA ASP A 46 -13.36 -6.54 25.88
C ASP A 46 -12.66 -7.03 24.61
N VAL A 47 -13.48 -7.53 23.69
CA VAL A 47 -13.03 -8.01 22.39
C VAL A 47 -13.42 -6.97 21.35
N LEU A 48 -12.42 -6.25 20.84
CA LEU A 48 -12.63 -5.31 19.75
C LEU A 48 -13.02 -6.02 18.47
N THR A 49 -14.09 -5.55 17.85
CA THR A 49 -14.49 -5.91 16.48
C THR A 49 -13.97 -4.87 15.50
N TYR A 50 -13.58 -5.31 14.30
CA TYR A 50 -12.96 -4.43 13.30
C TYR A 50 -13.77 -4.35 12.01
N THR A 51 -13.92 -3.14 11.48
CA THR A 51 -14.48 -2.90 10.14
C THR A 51 -13.59 -1.95 9.34
N ALA A 52 -13.62 -2.05 8.01
CA ALA A 52 -12.81 -1.22 7.14
C ALA A 52 -13.62 -0.67 5.97
N THR A 53 -13.41 0.62 5.68
CA THR A 53 -13.99 1.34 4.53
C THR A 53 -12.93 2.23 3.91
N LEU A 54 -13.22 2.87 2.79
CA LEU A 54 -12.44 4.03 2.37
C LEU A 54 -12.63 5.19 3.34
N ALA A 55 -11.67 6.11 3.40
CA ALA A 55 -11.76 7.31 4.24
C ALA A 55 -13.03 8.13 3.97
N SER A 56 -13.56 8.06 2.75
CA SER A 56 -14.83 8.64 2.31
C SER A 56 -16.09 7.94 2.83
N GLY A 57 -15.96 6.77 3.46
CA GLY A 57 -17.06 5.90 3.87
C GLY A 57 -17.55 4.94 2.78
N SER A 58 -17.00 5.02 1.56
CA SER A 58 -17.32 4.06 0.48
C SER A 58 -16.71 2.67 0.75
N ALA A 59 -17.21 1.65 0.06
CA ALA A 59 -16.64 0.31 0.11
C ALA A 59 -15.18 0.28 -0.38
N LEU A 60 -14.39 -0.65 0.15
CA LEU A 60 -13.04 -0.90 -0.35
C LEU A 60 -13.08 -1.28 -1.84
N PRO A 61 -12.05 -0.91 -2.62
CA PRO A 61 -11.97 -1.31 -4.02
C PRO A 61 -11.94 -2.84 -4.13
N ALA A 62 -12.48 -3.38 -5.22
CA ALA A 62 -12.68 -4.83 -5.39
C ALA A 62 -11.41 -5.67 -5.21
N TRP A 63 -10.24 -5.09 -5.46
CA TRP A 63 -8.95 -5.77 -5.28
C TRP A 63 -8.52 -5.90 -3.82
N LEU A 64 -9.08 -5.12 -2.89
CA LEU A 64 -8.66 -5.03 -1.49
C LEU A 64 -9.74 -5.61 -0.57
N THR A 65 -9.38 -6.63 0.18
CA THR A 65 -10.24 -7.28 1.18
C THR A 65 -9.66 -7.08 2.58
N PHE A 66 -10.53 -6.99 3.58
CA PHE A 66 -10.14 -6.92 4.99
C PHE A 66 -10.74 -8.10 5.75
N ASP A 67 -9.88 -8.89 6.40
CA ASP A 67 -10.27 -9.94 7.33
C ASP A 67 -10.17 -9.40 8.76
N ALA A 68 -11.32 -9.22 9.40
CA ALA A 68 -11.42 -8.68 10.75
C ALA A 68 -10.87 -9.63 11.84
N ALA A 69 -10.92 -10.95 11.62
CA ALA A 69 -10.44 -11.92 12.60
C ALA A 69 -8.91 -11.90 12.70
N THR A 70 -8.24 -11.74 11.56
CA THR A 70 -6.78 -11.65 11.50
C THR A 70 -6.26 -10.20 11.48
N ARG A 71 -7.15 -9.22 11.32
CA ARG A 71 -6.86 -7.81 11.07
C ARG A 71 -5.96 -7.61 9.85
N THR A 72 -6.18 -8.38 8.79
CA THR A 72 -5.30 -8.38 7.62
C THR A 72 -6.00 -7.81 6.40
N PHE A 73 -5.35 -6.84 5.77
CA PHE A 73 -5.70 -6.36 4.43
C PHE A 73 -4.95 -7.18 3.40
N GLN A 74 -5.65 -7.74 2.41
CA GLN A 74 -5.06 -8.57 1.36
C GLN A 74 -5.68 -8.27 0.01
N GLY A 75 -4.89 -8.39 -1.06
CA GLY A 75 -5.35 -8.06 -2.39
C GLY A 75 -4.29 -8.09 -3.48
N THR A 76 -4.68 -7.68 -4.69
CA THR A 76 -3.75 -7.46 -5.81
C THR A 76 -4.17 -6.20 -6.55
N PRO A 77 -3.51 -5.04 -6.32
CA PRO A 77 -3.91 -3.78 -6.93
C PRO A 77 -3.94 -3.85 -8.45
N THR A 78 -4.97 -3.25 -9.06
CA THR A 78 -5.17 -3.28 -10.52
C THR A 78 -4.83 -1.96 -11.21
N ALA A 79 -4.47 -0.94 -10.44
CA ALA A 79 -4.12 0.38 -10.95
C ALA A 79 -3.23 1.10 -9.92
N VAL A 80 -2.30 1.91 -10.42
CA VAL A 80 -1.54 2.87 -9.60
C VAL A 80 -2.44 3.92 -8.96
N GLY A 81 -1.98 4.49 -7.85
CA GLY A 81 -2.67 5.55 -7.14
C GLY A 81 -2.59 5.40 -5.62
N THR A 82 -3.43 6.16 -4.92
CA THR A 82 -3.51 6.12 -3.46
C THR A 82 -4.90 5.68 -3.03
N VAL A 83 -4.95 4.74 -2.09
CA VAL A 83 -6.19 4.31 -1.43
C VAL A 83 -6.12 4.68 0.05
N SER A 84 -6.88 5.72 0.43
CA SER A 84 -7.02 6.10 1.84
C SER A 84 -8.05 5.20 2.52
N VAL A 85 -7.59 4.38 3.45
CA VAL A 85 -8.40 3.39 4.18
C VAL A 85 -8.72 3.93 5.56
N ARG A 86 -9.98 3.77 5.99
CA ARG A 86 -10.42 3.97 7.37
C ARG A 86 -10.62 2.60 8.01
N LEU A 87 -9.90 2.35 9.09
CA LEU A 87 -10.08 1.20 9.96
C LEU A 87 -10.80 1.64 11.23
N ILE A 88 -11.85 0.93 11.60
CA ILE A 88 -12.68 1.24 12.76
C ILE A 88 -12.61 0.04 13.71
N ALA A 89 -12.28 0.30 14.97
CA ALA A 89 -12.45 -0.63 16.07
C ALA A 89 -13.76 -0.30 16.79
N THR A 90 -14.46 -1.32 17.26
CA THR A 90 -15.70 -1.17 18.03
C THR A 90 -15.67 -2.12 19.22
N ASP A 91 -15.85 -1.56 20.41
CA ASP A 91 -15.94 -2.29 21.67
C ASP A 91 -17.26 -3.08 21.81
N SER A 92 -17.45 -3.75 22.95
CA SER A 92 -18.69 -4.48 23.22
C SER A 92 -19.89 -3.56 23.52
N GLY A 93 -19.62 -2.30 23.91
CA GLY A 93 -20.60 -1.24 24.17
C GLY A 93 -21.09 -0.50 22.92
N GLY A 94 -20.44 -0.68 21.78
CA GLY A 94 -20.68 0.04 20.52
C GLY A 94 -19.95 1.38 20.38
N LEU A 95 -19.05 1.74 21.29
CA LEU A 95 -18.12 2.86 21.11
C LEU A 95 -17.09 2.51 20.03
N THR A 96 -16.53 3.53 19.38
CA THR A 96 -15.63 3.31 18.26
C THR A 96 -14.43 4.24 18.28
N ALA A 97 -13.25 3.67 18.06
CA ALA A 97 -12.07 4.39 17.58
C ALA A 97 -11.84 4.14 16.08
N SER A 98 -11.27 5.12 15.38
CA SER A 98 -10.90 4.95 13.98
C SER A 98 -9.53 5.53 13.65
N ASP A 99 -8.83 4.90 12.73
CA ASP A 99 -7.56 5.35 12.17
C ASP A 99 -7.66 5.39 10.64
N VAL A 100 -6.93 6.33 10.03
CA VAL A 100 -6.87 6.49 8.57
C VAL A 100 -5.42 6.42 8.12
N PHE A 101 -5.15 5.57 7.14
CA PHE A 101 -3.82 5.45 6.53
C PHE A 101 -3.94 5.27 5.01
N ASP A 102 -2.88 5.67 4.31
CA ASP A 102 -2.82 5.51 2.86
C ASP A 102 -2.16 4.18 2.47
N ILE A 103 -2.67 3.58 1.40
CA ILE A 103 -1.98 2.55 0.63
C ILE A 103 -1.58 3.18 -0.70
N VAL A 104 -0.28 3.43 -0.87
CA VAL A 104 0.31 3.98 -2.09
C VAL A 104 0.70 2.84 -3.02
N ILE A 105 0.10 2.80 -4.20
CA ILE A 105 0.31 1.77 -5.21
C ILE A 105 1.28 2.29 -6.27
N ALA A 106 2.50 1.74 -6.26
CA ALA A 106 3.52 2.02 -7.25
C ALA A 106 3.30 1.23 -8.54
N SER A 107 3.71 1.79 -9.68
CA SER A 107 3.71 1.08 -10.96
C SER A 107 4.76 -0.03 -10.98
N ILE A 108 4.48 -1.08 -11.75
CA ILE A 108 5.48 -2.09 -12.15
C ILE A 108 6.36 -1.61 -13.31
N ASN A 109 5.88 -0.65 -14.10
CA ASN A 109 6.58 -0.10 -15.24
C ASN A 109 7.63 0.91 -14.79
N LYS A 110 8.84 0.81 -15.33
CA LYS A 110 9.98 1.65 -15.01
C LYS A 110 10.33 2.55 -16.18
N THR A 111 10.81 3.75 -15.86
CA THR A 111 11.49 4.61 -16.83
C THR A 111 12.89 4.85 -16.30
N LEU A 112 13.89 4.34 -17.03
CA LEU A 112 15.29 4.40 -16.66
C LEU A 112 16.07 5.14 -17.76
N THR A 113 16.93 6.05 -17.34
CA THR A 113 17.80 6.80 -18.24
C THR A 113 19.21 6.75 -17.68
N GLY A 114 20.14 6.28 -18.51
CA GLY A 114 21.56 6.26 -18.24
C GLY A 114 22.18 7.63 -18.40
N THR A 115 23.48 7.63 -18.68
CA THR A 115 24.34 8.78 -18.75
C THR A 115 25.13 8.77 -20.06
N ALA A 116 26.13 9.65 -20.21
CA ALA A 116 27.03 9.59 -21.36
C ALA A 116 28.22 8.62 -21.16
N SER A 117 28.17 7.78 -20.12
CA SER A 117 29.16 6.75 -19.80
C SER A 117 28.52 5.37 -19.88
N ALA A 118 29.33 4.31 -19.89
CA ALA A 118 28.82 2.94 -19.89
C ALA A 118 27.96 2.65 -18.65
N ASP A 119 26.69 2.32 -18.88
CA ASP A 119 25.67 2.04 -17.87
C ASP A 119 25.15 0.60 -17.95
N THR A 120 24.57 0.14 -16.84
CA THR A 120 23.78 -1.09 -16.81
C THR A 120 22.40 -0.79 -16.28
N LEU A 121 21.40 -0.83 -17.15
CA LEU A 121 20.00 -0.57 -16.85
C LEU A 121 19.25 -1.89 -16.82
N THR A 122 18.43 -2.10 -15.79
CA THR A 122 17.62 -3.31 -15.66
C THR A 122 16.19 -2.93 -15.32
N GLY A 123 15.27 -3.36 -16.17
CA GLY A 123 13.83 -3.27 -16.04
C GLY A 123 13.28 -4.16 -14.92
N GLY A 124 12.03 -4.53 -15.06
CA GLY A 124 11.22 -5.28 -14.12
C GLY A 124 10.32 -6.28 -14.85
N ILE A 125 9.14 -6.50 -14.30
CA ILE A 125 8.16 -7.44 -14.87
C ILE A 125 7.05 -6.72 -15.66
N GLY A 126 7.15 -5.39 -15.78
CA GLY A 126 6.18 -4.52 -16.44
C GLY A 126 6.74 -3.96 -17.73
N ASP A 127 5.93 -3.19 -18.46
CA ASP A 127 6.34 -2.60 -19.73
C ASP A 127 7.29 -1.42 -19.47
N ASP A 128 8.60 -1.64 -19.63
CA ASP A 128 9.60 -0.66 -19.24
C ASP A 128 10.08 0.23 -20.39
N THR A 129 10.67 1.36 -20.04
CA THR A 129 11.39 2.25 -20.97
C THR A 129 12.80 2.48 -20.44
N LEU A 130 13.80 1.97 -21.16
CA LEU A 130 15.22 2.10 -20.82
C LEU A 130 15.94 2.87 -21.94
N SER A 131 16.67 3.92 -21.58
CA SER A 131 17.51 4.69 -22.51
C SER A 131 18.94 4.79 -21.99
N GLY A 132 19.92 4.25 -22.73
CA GLY A 132 21.36 4.25 -22.39
C GLY A 132 22.02 5.63 -22.54
N LEU A 133 21.58 6.40 -23.54
CA LEU A 133 22.16 7.67 -23.99
C LEU A 133 23.53 7.52 -24.67
N GLY A 134 24.64 7.50 -23.95
CA GLY A 134 25.96 7.40 -24.58
C GLY A 134 26.91 6.54 -23.77
N GLY A 135 27.82 5.84 -24.43
CA GLY A 135 28.65 4.85 -23.76
C GLY A 135 28.48 3.49 -24.40
N ASN A 136 28.94 2.44 -23.73
CA ASN A 136 28.68 1.08 -24.18
C ASN A 136 27.80 0.45 -23.11
N ASP A 137 26.50 0.43 -23.35
CA ASP A 137 25.51 0.16 -22.32
C ASP A 137 25.03 -1.30 -22.33
N VAL A 138 24.51 -1.75 -21.19
CA VAL A 138 23.77 -3.01 -21.07
C VAL A 138 22.36 -2.69 -20.59
N LEU A 139 21.36 -2.89 -21.45
CA LEU A 139 19.95 -2.68 -21.12
C LEU A 139 19.24 -4.04 -21.09
N ASN A 140 18.70 -4.41 -19.94
CA ASN A 140 17.93 -5.64 -19.74
C ASN A 140 16.46 -5.28 -19.43
N GLY A 141 15.54 -5.54 -20.35
CA GLY A 141 14.09 -5.30 -20.17
C GLY A 141 13.44 -6.24 -19.16
N LEU A 142 13.84 -7.52 -19.20
CA LEU A 142 13.32 -8.62 -18.37
C LEU A 142 11.93 -9.10 -18.80
N GLY A 143 10.84 -8.63 -18.22
CA GLY A 143 9.49 -9.11 -18.52
C GLY A 143 8.57 -7.97 -18.87
N GLY A 144 7.70 -8.15 -19.87
CA GLY A 144 6.85 -7.07 -20.38
C GLY A 144 7.24 -6.64 -21.79
N ASN A 145 6.46 -5.73 -22.36
CA ASN A 145 6.73 -5.13 -23.66
C ASN A 145 7.61 -3.89 -23.49
N ASP A 146 8.92 -4.09 -23.58
CA ASP A 146 9.89 -3.04 -23.28
C ASP A 146 10.25 -2.17 -24.48
N SER A 147 10.55 -0.90 -24.20
CA SER A 147 11.22 0.02 -25.11
C SER A 147 12.67 0.20 -24.67
N LEU A 148 13.61 -0.39 -25.42
CA LEU A 148 15.06 -0.29 -25.15
C LEU A 148 15.74 0.57 -26.21
N ASP A 149 16.35 1.67 -25.79
CA ASP A 149 17.17 2.55 -26.64
C ASP A 149 18.60 2.60 -26.10
N GLY A 150 19.56 2.01 -26.82
CA GLY A 150 20.97 2.04 -26.43
C GLY A 150 21.60 3.43 -26.57
N GLY A 151 21.10 4.26 -27.48
CA GLY A 151 21.72 5.53 -27.80
C GLY A 151 23.02 5.38 -28.60
N SER A 152 24.08 6.04 -28.18
CA SER A 152 25.35 6.15 -28.90
C SER A 152 26.44 5.28 -28.29
N GLY A 153 27.11 4.48 -29.13
CA GLY A 153 28.22 3.62 -28.75
C GLY A 153 27.91 2.16 -29.09
N THR A 154 28.51 1.22 -28.35
CA THR A 154 28.30 -0.22 -28.59
C THR A 154 27.51 -0.83 -27.44
N ASP A 155 26.21 -0.99 -27.68
CA ASP A 155 25.27 -1.39 -26.63
C ASP A 155 24.85 -2.85 -26.75
N THR A 156 24.47 -3.43 -25.61
CA THR A 156 23.83 -4.74 -25.50
C THR A 156 22.40 -4.54 -25.03
N LEU A 157 21.42 -4.85 -25.89
CA LEU A 157 20.00 -4.77 -25.56
C LEU A 157 19.41 -6.17 -25.43
N VAL A 158 18.87 -6.50 -24.26
CA VAL A 158 18.22 -7.77 -23.95
C VAL A 158 16.77 -7.48 -23.59
N GLY A 159 15.83 -7.70 -24.52
CA GLY A 159 14.39 -7.49 -24.27
C GLY A 159 13.88 -8.39 -23.14
N GLY A 160 14.10 -9.69 -23.24
CA GLY A 160 13.55 -10.65 -22.29
C GLY A 160 12.21 -11.22 -22.77
N ALA A 161 11.29 -11.51 -21.86
CA ALA A 161 10.01 -12.15 -22.15
C ALA A 161 8.88 -11.12 -22.30
N GLY A 162 8.33 -10.99 -23.51
CA GLY A 162 7.26 -10.06 -23.86
C GLY A 162 6.85 -10.24 -25.31
#